data_AF-A0A5C9ED11-F1
#
_entry.id   AF-A0A5C9ED11-F1
#
_cell.length_a   1.000
_cell.length_b   1.000
_cell.length_c   1.000
_cell.angle_alpha   90.00
_cell.angle_beta   90.00
_cell.angle_gamma   90.00
#
_symmetry.space_group_name_H-M   'P 1'
#
loop_
_entity.id
_entity.type
_entity.pdbx_description
1 polymer ?
#
loop_
_entity_poly.entity_id
_entity_poly.type
_entity_poly.pdbx_seq_one_letter_code
_entity_poly.pdbx_strand_id
1 'polypeptide(L)' 'MSEGNKNILRKERKSIRIMINMYCGKFHNKEDELCEECSDLLAYAQKRLDFCPWGEDKIR' A
#
# COMPACT_ATOMS: atom_id res chain seq x y z
N MET A 1 -1.97 -13.16 23.59
CA MET A 1 -2.98 -12.57 22.68
C MET A 1 -2.44 -11.23 22.19
N SER A 2 -1.83 -11.21 21.01
CA SER A 2 -1.04 -10.08 20.52
C SER A 2 -1.88 -9.26 19.53
N GLU A 3 -2.71 -8.35 20.04
CA GLU A 3 -3.60 -7.49 19.22
C GLU A 3 -3.02 -6.09 18.93
N GLY A 4 -1.71 -5.89 19.14
CA GLY A 4 -1.07 -4.57 19.07
C GLY A 4 -0.71 -4.03 17.68
N ASN A 5 -0.52 -4.88 16.64
CA ASN A 5 0.19 -4.43 15.41
C ASN A 5 -0.59 -4.40 14.10
N LYS A 6 -1.82 -4.93 14.06
CA LYS A 6 -2.64 -4.96 12.83
C LYS A 6 -3.03 -3.56 12.33
N ASN A 7 -3.02 -2.55 13.19
CA ASN A 7 -3.42 -1.18 12.85
C ASN A 7 -2.38 -0.43 12.00
N ILE A 8 -1.09 -0.70 12.18
CA ILE A 8 0.00 0.00 11.46
C ILE A 8 0.08 -0.48 10.02
N LEU A 9 0.10 -1.80 9.81
CA LEU A 9 0.07 -2.40 8.47
C LEU A 9 -1.18 -1.97 7.67
N ARG A 10 -2.34 -1.85 8.33
CA ARG A 10 -3.56 -1.36 7.67
C ARG A 10 -3.45 0.10 7.24
N LYS A 11 -2.79 0.95 8.05
CA LYS A 11 -2.49 2.35 7.69
C LYS A 11 -1.50 2.42 6.53
N GLU A 12 -0.41 1.64 6.57
CA GLU A 12 0.58 1.63 5.48
C GLU A 12 -0.02 1.17 4.15
N ARG A 13 -0.85 0.11 4.14
CA ARG A 13 -1.59 -0.30 2.93
C ARG A 13 -2.47 0.81 2.38
N LYS A 14 -3.19 1.53 3.26
CA LYS A 14 -4.05 2.65 2.84
C LYS A 14 -3.21 3.80 2.28
N SER A 15 -2.10 4.15 2.92
CA SER A 15 -1.20 5.22 2.47
C SER A 15 -0.61 4.90 1.10
N ILE A 16 -0.06 3.69 0.90
CA ILE A 16 0.50 3.26 -0.38
C ILE A 16 -0.56 3.32 -1.49
N ARG A 17 -1.78 2.81 -1.22
CA ARG A 17 -2.88 2.88 -2.19
C ARG A 17 -3.20 4.33 -2.59
N ILE A 18 -3.26 5.25 -1.63
CA ILE A 18 -3.55 6.67 -1.91
C ILE A 18 -2.43 7.29 -2.75
N MET A 19 -1.16 7.05 -2.40
CA MET A 19 -0.02 7.58 -3.16
C MET A 19 -0.01 7.07 -4.61
N ILE A 20 -0.27 5.78 -4.81
CA ILE A 20 -0.30 5.19 -6.16
C ILE A 20 -1.49 5.72 -6.97
N ASN A 21 -2.67 5.89 -6.35
CA ASN A 21 -3.80 6.54 -7.01
C ASN A 21 -3.48 7.97 -7.44
N MET A 22 -2.89 8.77 -6.55
CA MET A 22 -2.49 10.15 -6.86
C MET A 22 -1.46 10.20 -7.98
N TYR A 23 -0.49 9.29 -7.98
CA TYR A 23 0.51 9.17 -9.04
C TYR A 23 -0.15 8.80 -10.37
N CYS A 24 -1.01 7.78 -10.39
CA CYS A 24 -1.70 7.34 -11.59
C CYS A 24 -2.58 8.44 -12.19
N GLY A 25 -3.37 9.13 -11.37
CA GLY A 25 -4.20 10.25 -11.83
C GLY A 25 -3.36 11.39 -12.40
N LYS A 26 -2.27 11.77 -11.72
CA LYS A 26 -1.43 12.90 -12.12
C LYS A 26 -0.57 12.63 -13.36
N PHE A 27 -0.05 11.41 -13.51
CA PHE A 27 0.91 11.09 -14.57
C PHE A 27 0.28 10.33 -15.75
N HIS A 28 -0.78 9.55 -15.51
CA HIS A 28 -1.44 8.74 -16.54
C HIS A 28 -2.85 9.24 -16.90
N ASN A 29 -3.30 10.38 -16.36
CA ASN A 29 -4.63 10.95 -16.59
C ASN A 29 -5.79 9.96 -16.34
N LYS A 30 -5.60 9.00 -15.44
CA LYS A 30 -6.67 8.09 -14.99
C LYS A 30 -7.11 8.47 -13.58
N GLU A 31 -8.23 9.20 -13.49
CA GLU A 31 -8.75 9.72 -12.22
C GLU A 31 -9.62 8.71 -11.45
N ASP A 32 -10.34 7.85 -12.17
CA ASP A 32 -11.30 6.89 -11.58
C ASP A 32 -10.70 5.51 -11.29
N GLU A 33 -9.67 5.09 -12.04
CA GLU A 33 -9.10 3.74 -11.94
C GLU A 33 -7.57 3.75 -12.05
N LEU A 34 -6.91 2.78 -11.40
CA LEU A 34 -5.49 2.55 -11.64
C LEU A 34 -5.29 2.00 -13.04
N CYS A 35 -4.27 2.48 -13.76
CA CYS A 35 -3.80 1.79 -14.95
C CYS A 35 -3.20 0.42 -14.56
N GLU A 36 -3.05 -0.46 -15.55
CA GLU A 36 -2.49 -1.80 -15.36
C GLU A 36 -1.15 -1.76 -14.62
N GLU A 37 -0.24 -0.88 -15.04
CA GLU A 37 1.08 -0.71 -14.42
C GLU A 37 1.01 -0.28 -12.94
N CYS A 38 0.12 0.67 -12.62
CA CYS A 38 -0.05 1.13 -11.24
C CYS A 38 -0.80 0.11 -10.37
N SER A 39 -1.68 -0.68 -10.97
CA SER A 39 -2.36 -1.80 -10.30
C SER A 39 -1.35 -2.89 -9.93
N ASP A 40 -0.46 -3.26 -10.84
CA ASP A 40 0.62 -4.22 -10.60
C ASP A 40 1.60 -3.70 -9.54
N LEU A 41 1.95 -2.41 -9.59
CA LEU A 41 2.77 -1.78 -8.57
C LEU A 41 2.10 -1.85 -7.18
N LEU A 42 0.79 -1.59 -7.10
CA LEU A 42 0.03 -1.69 -5.86
C LEU A 42 0.01 -3.14 -5.34
N ALA A 43 -0.26 -4.11 -6.20
CA ALA A 43 -0.27 -5.53 -5.85
C ALA A 43 1.11 -5.98 -5.34
N TYR A 44 2.18 -5.56 -5.99
CA TYR A 44 3.55 -5.83 -5.56
C TYR A 44 3.85 -5.22 -4.19
N ALA A 45 3.49 -3.96 -3.97
CA ALA A 45 3.71 -3.29 -2.69
C ALA A 45 2.92 -3.92 -1.54
N GLN A 46 1.67 -4.32 -1.79
CA GLN A 46 0.86 -5.05 -0.82
C GLN A 46 1.48 -6.40 -0.46
N LYS A 47 1.90 -7.16 -1.46
CA LYS A 47 2.58 -8.44 -1.26
C LYS A 47 3.84 -8.27 -0.40
N ARG A 48 4.65 -7.23 -0.65
CA ARG A 48 5.83 -6.94 0.19
C ARG A 48 5.46 -6.61 1.63
N LEU A 49 4.35 -5.91 1.87
CA LEU A 49 3.86 -5.64 3.22
C LEU A 49 3.40 -6.92 3.94
N ASP A 50 2.77 -7.85 3.22
CA ASP A 50 2.35 -9.14 3.77
C ASP A 50 3.53 -10.04 4.16
N PHE A 51 4.63 -9.99 3.40
CA PHE A 51 5.85 -10.75 3.66
C PHE A 51 6.92 -9.98 4.43
N CYS A 52 6.61 -8.79 4.97
CA CYS A 52 7.61 -7.96 5.64
C CYS A 52 8.02 -8.58 6.98
N PRO A 53 9.26 -9.09 7.14
CA PRO A 53 9.69 -9.74 8.37
C PRO A 53 9.83 -8.78 9.57
N TRP A 54 9.90 -7.46 9.28
CA TRP A 54 9.96 -6.39 10.28
C TRP A 54 8.69 -5.53 10.34
N GLY A 55 7.65 -5.88 9.56
CA GLY A 55 6.43 -5.07 9.45
C GLY A 55 5.63 -5.03 10.75
N GLU A 56 5.69 -6.11 11.53
CA GLU A 56 5.07 -6.18 12.86
C GLU A 56 5.93 -5.53 13.95
N ASP A 57 7.21 -5.27 13.72
CA ASP A 57 8.11 -4.70 14.74
C ASP A 57 8.30 -3.18 14.59
N LYS A 58 7.56 -2.57 13.65
CA LYS A 58 7.58 -1.12 13.42
C LYS A 58 6.81 -0.38 14.53
N ILE A 59 7.32 -0.43 15.76
CA ILE A 59 6.92 0.49 16.82
C ILE A 59 7.55 1.84 16.45
N ARG A 60 6.69 2.79 16.08
CA ARG A 60 7.11 4.17 15.79
C ARG A 60 7.37 4.94 17.07
#